data_AF-A0A8C9F556-F1
#
_entry.id   AF-A0A8C9F556-F1
#
_cell.length_a   1.000
_cell.length_b   1.000
_cell.length_c   1.000
_cell.angle_alpha   90.00
_cell.angle_beta   90.00
_cell.angle_gamma   90.00
#
_symmetry.space_group_name_H-M   'P 1'
#
loop_
_entity.id
_entity.type
_entity.pdbx_description
1 polymer ?
#
loop_
_entity_poly.entity_id
_entity_poly.type
_entity_poly.pdbx_seq_one_letter_code
_entity_poly.pdbx_strand_id
1 'polypeptide(L)'
;MYYLILQDQDLANKVKKKAGIPLLFIIQNTMVLDKPSPKSLAFVQTLQTSQLVPEHQKQSIVQLKEKEGLAKQEGEKRRKRKRAGGPNPLSCLKKKKKTQESQKPAEKKKRRRKRMRVKTEAVQSVQKNEKE
;
A
#
# COMPACT_ATOMS: atom_id res chain seq x y z
N MET A 1 16.01 30.76 26.76
CA MET A 1 15.84 30.33 25.36
C MET A 1 16.65 31.25 24.47
N TYR A 2 17.32 30.72 23.45
CA TYR A 2 18.08 31.52 22.48
C TYR A 2 17.39 31.46 21.11
N TYR A 3 17.42 32.59 20.40
CA TYR A 3 17.00 32.70 19.01
C TYR A 3 18.19 33.15 18.18
N LEU A 4 18.39 32.55 17.01
CA LEU A 4 19.41 33.00 16.08
C LEU A 4 18.75 33.90 15.04
N ILE A 5 19.25 35.13 14.95
CA ILE A 5 18.86 36.09 13.93
C ILE A 5 19.92 36.05 12.84
N LEU A 6 19.55 35.60 11.65
CA LEU A 6 20.46 35.42 10.52
C LEU A 6 19.89 36.16 9.31
N GLN A 7 20.71 37.00 8.66
CA GLN A 7 20.34 37.63 7.39
C GLN A 7 20.77 36.81 6.17
N ASP A 8 21.84 36.03 6.30
CA ASP A 8 22.33 35.16 5.22
C ASP A 8 21.49 33.89 5.09
N GLN A 9 20.91 33.70 3.90
CA GLN A 9 20.10 32.54 3.53
C GLN A 9 20.91 31.23 3.52
N ASP A 10 22.16 31.25 3.08
CA ASP A 10 22.97 30.04 2.97
C ASP A 10 23.37 29.52 4.35
N LEU A 11 23.75 30.43 5.24
CA LEU A 11 24.03 30.11 6.63
C LEU A 11 22.76 29.65 7.35
N ALA A 12 21.62 30.32 7.14
CA ALA A 12 20.34 29.90 7.70
C ALA A 12 19.96 28.48 7.26
N ASN A 13 20.15 28.14 5.99
CA ASN A 13 19.90 26.80 5.45
C ASN A 13 20.80 25.73 6.09
N LYS A 14 22.07 26.04 6.37
CA LYS A 14 22.98 25.15 7.10
C LYS A 14 22.51 24.94 8.54
N VAL A 15 22.11 26.01 9.22
CA VAL A 15 21.63 25.96 10.62
C VAL A 15 20.28 25.22 10.72
N LYS A 16 19.38 25.42 9.76
CA LYS A 16 18.07 24.75 9.67
C LYS A 16 18.18 23.22 9.56
N LYS A 17 19.33 22.68 9.13
CA LYS A 17 19.59 21.23 9.13
C LYS A 17 19.83 20.66 10.54
N LYS A 18 20.08 21.50 11.55
CA LYS A 18 20.20 21.10 12.96
C LYS A 18 18.81 21.19 13.62
N ALA A 19 18.50 20.24 14.50
CA ALA A 19 17.25 20.25 15.25
C ALA A 19 17.36 21.20 16.47
N GLY A 20 16.22 21.74 16.91
CA GLY A 20 16.11 22.54 18.14
C GLY A 20 16.56 24.00 18.05
N ILE A 21 16.84 24.52 16.85
CA ILE A 21 17.29 25.90 16.67
C ILE A 21 16.17 26.75 16.06
N PRO A 22 15.58 27.70 16.80
CA PRO A 22 14.61 28.64 16.25
C PRO A 22 15.32 29.80 15.54
N LEU A 23 14.95 30.04 14.29
CA LEU A 23 15.51 31.09 13.43
C LEU A 23 14.53 32.25 13.31
N LEU A 24 15.05 33.48 13.40
CA LEU A 24 14.28 34.71 13.22
C LEU A 24 14.89 35.50 12.06
N PHE A 25 14.03 35.99 11.16
CA PHE A 25 14.41 36.81 10.02
C PHE A 25 13.86 38.23 10.19
N ILE A 26 14.65 39.21 9.76
CA ILE A 26 14.20 40.59 9.63
C ILE A 26 13.92 40.83 8.14
N ILE A 27 12.65 40.97 7.79
CA ILE A 27 12.21 41.28 6.43
C ILE A 27 11.56 42.66 6.50
N GLN A 28 12.22 43.65 5.89
CA GLN A 28 11.84 45.07 5.99
C GLN A 28 11.76 45.49 7.48
N ASN A 29 10.59 45.96 7.93
CA ASN A 29 10.36 46.43 9.30
C ASN A 29 9.66 45.37 10.17
N THR A 30 9.66 44.11 9.75
CA THR A 30 8.99 43.01 10.46
C THR A 30 9.97 41.92 10.87
N MET A 31 9.81 41.42 12.10
CA MET A 31 10.52 40.23 12.57
C MET A 31 9.63 39.00 12.38
N VAL A 32 10.10 38.02 11.62
CA VAL A 32 9.35 36.82 11.26
C VAL A 32 10.08 35.60 11.80
N LEU A 33 9.38 34.80 12.60
CA LEU A 33 9.88 33.51 13.08
C LEU A 33 9.78 32.46 11.96
N ASP A 34 10.88 31.78 11.68
CA ASP A 34 10.89 30.71 10.69
C ASP A 34 10.16 29.47 11.21
N LYS A 35 9.66 28.67 10.28
CA LYS A 35 9.07 27.37 10.57
C LYS A 35 10.14 26.45 11.17
N PRO A 36 9.78 25.64 12.18
CA PRO A 36 10.72 24.69 12.77
C PRO A 36 11.27 23.73 11.72
N SER A 37 12.54 23.35 11.90
CA SER A 37 13.18 22.36 11.04
C SER A 37 12.38 21.05 10.97
N PRO A 38 12.31 20.38 9.79
CA PRO A 38 11.68 19.07 9.67
C PRO A 38 12.21 18.04 10.68
N LYS A 39 13.50 18.14 11.06
CA LYS A 39 14.08 17.27 12.10
C LYS A 39 13.51 17.54 13.49
N SER A 40 13.33 18.81 13.84
CA SER A 40 12.69 19.21 15.09
C SER A 40 11.25 18.72 15.14
N LEU A 41 10.51 18.87 14.04
CA LEU A 41 9.13 18.37 13.92
C LEU A 41 9.07 16.85 14.05
N ALA A 42 9.95 16.12 13.35
CA ALA A 42 10.02 14.67 13.45
C ALA A 42 10.33 14.22 14.89
N PHE A 43 11.27 14.88 15.56
CA PHE A 43 11.59 14.59 16.95
C PHE A 43 10.37 14.79 17.87
N VAL A 44 9.69 15.93 17.76
CA VAL A 44 8.47 16.20 18.54
C VAL A 44 7.37 15.17 18.21
N GLN A 45 7.18 14.82 16.95
CA GLN A 45 6.22 13.78 16.56
C GLN A 45 6.57 12.43 17.17
N THR A 46 7.85 12.02 17.16
CA THR A 46 8.26 10.77 17.80
C THR A 46 8.00 10.79 19.31
N LEU A 47 8.34 11.89 19.99
CA LEU A 47 8.05 12.07 21.41
C LEU A 47 6.55 12.00 21.69
N GLN A 48 5.76 12.74 20.93
CA GLN A 48 4.30 12.71 21.04
C GLN A 48 3.76 11.31 20.81
N THR A 49 4.16 10.59 19.77
CA THR A 49 3.68 9.21 19.55
C THR A 49 4.08 8.25 20.66
N SER A 50 5.25 8.44 21.28
CA SER A 50 5.69 7.63 22.42
C SER A 50 4.89 7.93 23.69
N GLN A 51 4.53 9.21 23.90
CA GLN A 51 3.76 9.65 25.06
C GLN A 51 2.26 9.40 24.92
N LEU A 52 1.72 9.54 23.70
CA LEU A 52 0.28 9.53 23.43
C LEU A 52 -0.31 8.12 23.51
N VAL A 53 0.48 7.08 23.21
CA VAL A 53 0.03 5.69 23.31
C VAL A 53 1.03 4.89 24.15
N PRO A 54 0.67 4.50 25.39
CA PRO A 54 1.45 3.57 26.20
C PRO A 54 1.75 2.28 25.43
N GLU A 55 2.94 1.70 25.65
CA GLU A 55 3.40 0.50 24.92
C GLU A 55 2.41 -0.67 25.01
N HIS A 56 1.78 -0.87 26.18
CA HIS A 56 0.74 -1.90 26.36
C HIS A 56 -0.47 -1.71 25.43
N GLN A 57 -0.90 -0.46 25.22
CA GLN A 57 -2.02 -0.18 24.32
C GLN A 57 -1.64 -0.47 22.86
N LYS A 58 -0.38 -0.22 22.46
CA LYS A 58 0.10 -0.59 21.13
C LYS A 58 0.00 -2.10 20.89
N GLN A 59 0.39 -2.92 21.87
CA GLN A 59 0.30 -4.38 21.78
C GLN A 59 -1.16 -4.86 21.69
N SER A 60 -2.05 -4.33 22.53
CA SER A 60 -3.48 -4.63 22.45
C SER A 60 -4.08 -4.26 21.09
N ILE A 61 -3.71 -3.09 20.53
CA ILE A 61 -4.18 -2.67 19.20
C ILE A 61 -3.70 -3.64 18.11
N VAL A 62 -2.46 -4.14 18.19
CA VAL A 62 -1.95 -5.14 17.23
C VAL A 62 -2.73 -6.45 17.34
N GLN A 63 -2.90 -6.98 18.56
CA GLN A 63 -3.67 -8.20 18.79
C GLN A 63 -5.12 -8.09 18.32
N LEU A 64 -5.77 -6.94 18.56
CA LEU A 64 -7.13 -6.69 18.09
C LEU A 64 -7.19 -6.59 16.56
N LYS A 65 -6.21 -5.94 15.92
CA LYS A 65 -6.13 -5.90 14.44
C LYS A 65 -5.95 -7.28 13.82
N GLU A 66 -5.21 -8.17 14.48
CA GLU A 66 -5.04 -9.56 14.04
C GLU A 66 -6.33 -10.36 14.21
N LYS A 67 -6.99 -10.25 15.37
CA LYS A 67 -8.28 -10.90 15.65
C LYS A 67 -9.37 -10.49 14.66
N GLU A 68 -9.44 -9.19 14.33
CA GLU A 68 -10.41 -8.64 13.39
C GLU A 68 -10.01 -8.83 11.92
N GLY A 69 -8.86 -9.45 11.63
CA GLY A 69 -8.37 -9.65 10.26
C GLY A 69 -8.03 -8.36 9.50
N LEU A 70 -7.89 -7.24 10.20
CA LEU A 70 -7.52 -5.91 9.68
C LEU A 70 -5.99 -5.75 9.56
N ALA A 71 -5.22 -6.75 10.01
CA ALA A 71 -3.80 -6.81 9.78
C ALA A 71 -3.52 -6.76 8.27
N LYS A 72 -2.80 -5.72 7.82
CA LYS A 72 -2.40 -5.58 6.42
C LYS A 72 -1.47 -6.74 6.08
N GLN A 73 -1.98 -7.75 5.38
CA GLN A 73 -1.13 -8.74 4.75
C GLN A 73 -0.29 -8.04 3.69
N GLU A 74 0.99 -7.83 3.99
CA GLU A 74 1.95 -7.14 3.13
C GLU A 74 2.22 -7.90 1.81
N GLY A 75 1.67 -9.12 1.66
CA GLY A 75 2.02 -10.06 0.60
C GLY A 75 1.07 -10.21 -0.59
N GLU A 76 -0.21 -9.84 -0.53
CA GLU A 76 -1.14 -10.25 -1.60
C GLU A 76 -1.86 -9.10 -2.29
N LYS A 77 -1.20 -8.54 -3.31
CA LYS A 77 -1.89 -7.82 -4.39
C LYS A 77 -2.84 -8.80 -5.08
N ARG A 78 -4.07 -8.91 -4.58
CA ARG A 78 -5.12 -9.73 -5.20
C ARG A 78 -5.22 -9.35 -6.68
N ARG A 79 -5.04 -10.34 -7.56
CA ARG A 79 -5.16 -10.14 -9.01
C ARG A 79 -6.55 -9.61 -9.32
N LYS A 80 -6.63 -8.45 -9.99
CA LYS A 80 -7.91 -7.90 -10.46
C LYS A 80 -8.58 -8.95 -11.34
N ARG A 81 -9.79 -9.38 -10.97
CA ARG A 81 -10.58 -10.32 -11.78
C ARG A 81 -10.81 -9.72 -13.16
N LYS A 82 -10.68 -10.54 -14.20
CA LYS A 82 -11.06 -10.13 -15.56
C LYS A 82 -12.58 -9.90 -15.56
N ARG A 83 -13.00 -8.67 -15.87
CA ARG A 83 -14.41 -8.34 -16.07
C ARG A 83 -14.90 -9.02 -17.36
N ALA A 84 -16.19 -9.35 -17.42
CA ALA A 84 -16.80 -9.88 -18.65
C ALA A 84 -16.54 -8.89 -19.80
N GLY A 85 -15.84 -9.33 -20.85
CA GLY A 85 -15.34 -8.50 -21.94
C GLY A 85 -16.36 -8.21 -23.03
N GLY A 86 -17.62 -7.97 -22.65
CA GLY A 86 -18.68 -7.57 -23.56
C GLY A 86 -18.77 -6.05 -23.68
N PRO A 87 -19.24 -5.51 -24.82
CA PRO A 87 -19.67 -4.12 -24.85
C PRO A 87 -20.73 -3.89 -23.75
N ASN A 88 -20.71 -2.70 -23.15
CA ASN A 88 -21.68 -2.32 -22.12
C ASN A 88 -23.10 -2.59 -22.67
N PRO A 89 -23.99 -3.29 -21.93
CA PRO A 89 -25.35 -3.58 -22.39
C PRO A 89 -26.20 -2.33 -22.69
N LEU A 90 -25.82 -1.15 -22.17
CA LEU A 90 -26.44 0.14 -22.53
C LEU A 90 -25.78 0.82 -23.75
N SER A 91 -24.64 0.33 -24.21
CA SER A 91 -24.01 0.83 -25.44
C SER A 91 -24.62 0.12 -26.64
N CYS A 92 -25.51 0.79 -27.36
CA CYS A 92 -26.07 0.32 -28.64
C CYS A 92 -25.02 0.28 -29.78
N LEU A 93 -23.73 0.31 -29.46
CA LEU A 93 -22.63 0.35 -30.41
C LEU A 93 -22.22 -1.07 -30.81
N LYS A 94 -22.28 -1.36 -32.11
CA LYS A 94 -21.87 -2.66 -32.67
C LYS A 94 -20.41 -2.96 -32.32
N LYS A 95 -20.13 -4.21 -31.92
CA LYS A 95 -18.78 -4.72 -31.68
C LYS A 95 -17.91 -4.52 -32.93
N LYS A 96 -16.84 -3.73 -32.82
CA LYS A 96 -15.87 -3.56 -33.91
C LYS A 96 -15.21 -4.91 -34.22
N LYS A 97 -15.32 -5.35 -35.48
CA LYS A 97 -14.62 -6.56 -35.96
C LYS A 97 -13.12 -6.26 -35.99
N LYS A 98 -12.31 -7.08 -35.33
CA LYS A 98 -10.86 -7.05 -35.54
C LYS A 98 -10.59 -7.68 -36.91
N THR A 99 -10.08 -6.89 -37.84
CA THR A 99 -9.54 -7.39 -39.11
C THR A 99 -8.39 -8.33 -38.77
N GLN A 100 -8.51 -9.60 -39.18
CA GLN A 100 -7.39 -10.52 -39.19
C GLN A 100 -6.49 -10.10 -40.34
N GLU A 101 -5.35 -9.48 -40.04
CA GLU A 101 -4.29 -9.38 -41.02
C GLU A 101 -3.84 -10.80 -41.41
N SER A 102 -3.80 -10.96 -42.73
CA SER A 102 -3.32 -12.05 -43.55
C SER A 102 -2.34 -13.03 -42.89
N GLN A 103 -2.68 -14.30 -43.10
CA GLN A 103 -1.92 -15.51 -42.81
C GLN A 103 -0.52 -15.49 -43.46
N LYS A 104 0.52 -15.84 -42.69
CA LYS A 104 1.73 -16.51 -43.21
C LYS A 104 1.64 -18.00 -42.83
N PRO A 105 2.02 -18.94 -43.71
CA PRO A 105 1.82 -20.36 -43.46
C PRO A 105 2.91 -20.87 -42.50
N ALA A 106 2.52 -21.28 -41.30
CA ALA A 106 3.37 -22.05 -40.40
C ALA A 106 2.74 -23.43 -40.19
N GLU A 107 3.54 -24.45 -40.50
CA GLU A 107 3.26 -25.88 -40.45
C GLU A 107 2.33 -26.31 -39.31
N LYS A 108 1.34 -27.12 -39.68
CA LYS A 108 0.42 -27.83 -38.78
C LYS A 108 1.19 -28.82 -37.90
N LYS A 109 1.72 -28.39 -36.74
CA LYS A 109 1.99 -29.31 -35.62
C LYS A 109 0.68 -29.53 -34.85
N LYS A 110 -0.02 -30.63 -35.17
CA LYS A 110 -1.13 -31.17 -34.37
C LYS A 110 -0.67 -31.35 -32.91
N ARG A 111 -1.01 -30.43 -32.02
CA ARG A 111 -0.87 -30.67 -30.56
C ARG A 111 -1.95 -31.66 -30.13
N ARG A 112 -1.56 -32.92 -29.92
CA ARG A 112 -2.41 -33.93 -29.23
C ARG A 112 -2.78 -33.39 -27.85
N ARG A 113 -4.08 -33.25 -27.59
CA ARG A 113 -4.63 -32.94 -26.27
C ARG A 113 -4.58 -34.24 -25.44
N LYS A 114 -3.63 -34.36 -24.50
CA LYS A 114 -3.59 -35.50 -23.58
C LYS A 114 -4.67 -35.29 -22.52
N ARG A 115 -5.81 -35.99 -22.65
CA ARG A 115 -6.89 -36.00 -21.65
C ARG A 115 -6.59 -37.16 -20.70
N MET A 116 -6.02 -36.89 -19.52
CA MET A 116 -5.98 -37.90 -18.46
C MET A 116 -7.33 -37.86 -17.75
N ARG A 117 -8.16 -38.87 -18.00
CA ARG A 117 -9.37 -39.17 -17.25
C ARG A 117 -8.95 -40.17 -16.19
N VAL A 118 -8.63 -39.71 -14.98
CA VAL A 118 -8.54 -40.61 -13.83
C VAL A 118 -9.95 -40.76 -13.28
N LYS A 119 -10.37 -42.01 -13.19
CA LYS A 119 -11.70 -42.47 -12.80
C LYS A 119 -11.86 -42.23 -11.29
N THR A 120 -12.89 -41.48 -10.91
CA THR A 120 -13.41 -41.46 -9.54
C THR A 120 -14.33 -42.67 -9.37
N GLU A 121 -13.96 -43.57 -8.48
CA GLU A 121 -14.85 -44.50 -7.77
C GLU A 121 -14.60 -44.14 -6.29
N ALA A 122 -15.49 -43.45 -5.56
CA ALA A 122 -16.75 -43.94 -4.99
C ALA A 122 -16.53 -45.35 -4.41
N VAL A 123 -16.61 -45.61 -3.10
CA VAL A 123 -17.78 -45.43 -2.25
C VAL A 123 -17.37 -45.57 -0.76
N GLN A 124 -17.89 -44.65 0.05
CA GLN A 124 -18.34 -44.73 1.44
C GLN A 124 -18.04 -46.00 2.28
N SER A 125 -17.56 -45.77 3.51
CA SER A 125 -18.16 -46.42 4.69
C SER A 125 -18.32 -45.40 5.83
N VAL A 126 -19.54 -45.35 6.32
CA VAL A 126 -20.05 -44.56 7.45
C VAL A 126 -20.08 -45.48 8.68
N GLN A 127 -19.81 -44.93 9.87
CA GLN A 127 -20.34 -45.26 11.23
C GLN A 127 -19.21 -45.11 12.28
N LYS A 128 -19.23 -44.07 13.13
CA LYS A 128 -19.91 -43.94 14.44
C LYS A 128 -19.26 -44.75 15.58
N ASN A 129 -18.83 -44.04 16.63
CA ASN A 129 -18.97 -44.28 18.09
C ASN A 129 -17.99 -43.30 18.79
N GLU A 130 -18.40 -42.21 19.45
CA GLU A 130 -19.03 -42.09 20.78
C GLU A 130 -18.40 -42.92 21.92
N LYS A 131 -17.88 -42.19 22.94
CA LYS A 131 -17.52 -42.58 24.32
C LYS A 131 -16.28 -43.49 24.42
N GLU A 132 -15.24 -43.12 25.16
CA GLU A 132 -15.18 -42.84 26.60
C GLU A 132 -14.00 -41.93 26.96
#